data_AF-V7PNN0-F1
#
_entry.id   AF-V7PNN0-F1
#
_cell.length_a   1.000
_cell.length_b   1.000
_cell.length_c   1.000
_cell.angle_alpha   90.00
_cell.angle_beta   90.00
_cell.angle_gamma   90.00
#
_symmetry.space_group_name_H-M   'P 1'
#
loop_
_entity.id
_entity.type
_entity.pdbx_description
1 polymer ?
#
loop_
_entity_poly.entity_id
_entity_poly.type
_entity_poly.pdbx_seq_one_letter_code
_entity_poly.pdbx_strand_id
1 'polypeptide(L)'
;MRKIWTPIRRSEDQKIVKNNYNEEEKENFEKSLPKGFIENNRNNRVPYFEIKESTMIEQKEKKEVQKILALELRDKCRPEIDEYVECSVGKLWTILKCKDLMMQMRNCLKKYENFEV
;
A
#
# COMPACT_ATOMS: atom_id res chain seq x y z
N MET A 1 9.44 -20.75 -5.13
CA MET A 1 8.97 -21.07 -3.76
C MET A 1 8.56 -19.76 -3.07
N ARG A 2 7.28 -19.57 -2.72
CA ARG A 2 6.82 -18.38 -2.00
C ARG A 2 7.27 -18.49 -0.55
N LYS A 3 8.08 -17.56 -0.06
CA LYS A 3 8.49 -17.51 1.35
C LYS A 3 7.24 -17.15 2.18
N ILE A 4 6.69 -18.12 2.89
CA ILE A 4 5.60 -17.92 3.83
C ILE A 4 6.16 -17.05 4.96
N TRP A 5 5.64 -15.84 5.13
CA TRP A 5 6.01 -14.99 6.25
C TRP A 5 5.39 -15.58 7.51
N THR A 6 6.19 -16.30 8.30
CA THR A 6 5.81 -16.66 9.66
C THR A 6 6.19 -15.51 10.58
N PRO A 7 5.26 -14.95 11.39
CA PRO A 7 5.61 -13.92 12.35
C PRO A 7 6.68 -14.49 13.29
N ILE A 8 7.78 -13.77 13.45
CA ILE A 8 8.86 -14.15 14.38
C ILE A 8 8.22 -14.29 15.76
N ARG A 9 7.99 -15.53 16.21
CA ARG A 9 7.52 -15.78 17.57
C ARG A 9 8.65 -15.41 18.50
N ARG A 10 8.42 -14.34 19.26
CA ARG A 10 9.30 -13.83 20.29
C ARG A 10 9.65 -14.98 21.28
N SER A 11 10.92 -15.15 21.64
CA SER A 11 11.34 -16.21 22.57
C SER A 11 10.71 -16.01 23.96
N GLU A 12 10.59 -17.08 24.76
CA GLU A 12 10.06 -16.99 26.14
C GLU A 12 10.78 -15.90 26.96
N ASP A 13 12.11 -15.81 26.84
CA ASP A 13 12.95 -14.82 27.54
C ASP A 13 12.54 -13.38 27.21
N GLN A 14 12.24 -13.12 25.94
CA GLN A 14 11.78 -11.82 25.47
C GLN A 14 10.31 -11.52 25.89
N LYS A 15 9.52 -12.54 26.24
CA LYS A 15 8.18 -12.34 26.84
C LYS A 15 8.31 -11.98 28.33
N ILE A 16 9.26 -12.57 29.04
CA ILE A 16 9.53 -12.30 30.46
C ILE A 16 10.01 -10.85 30.66
N VAL A 17 10.92 -10.34 29.82
CA VAL A 17 11.36 -8.93 29.86
C VAL A 17 10.20 -7.95 29.66
N LYS A 18 9.19 -8.32 28.85
CA LYS A 18 8.01 -7.47 28.63
C LYS A 18 7.08 -7.42 29.84
N ASN A 19 7.13 -8.42 30.71
CA ASN A 19 6.25 -8.57 31.87
C ASN A 19 6.87 -8.06 33.19
N ASN A 20 8.18 -7.76 33.20
CA ASN A 20 8.90 -7.17 34.34
C ASN A 20 9.31 -5.73 34.02
N TYR A 21 8.33 -4.85 33.79
CA TYR A 21 8.60 -3.41 33.87
C TYR A 21 8.67 -3.03 35.35
N ASN A 22 9.87 -2.73 35.85
CA ASN A 22 10.05 -2.23 37.21
C ASN A 22 9.53 -0.78 37.26
N GLU A 23 8.34 -0.58 37.84
CA GLU A 23 7.67 0.73 37.87
C GLU A 23 8.51 1.80 38.58
N GLU A 24 9.29 1.40 39.60
CA GLU A 24 10.17 2.29 40.35
C GLU A 24 11.32 2.83 39.47
N GLU A 25 11.94 1.99 38.64
CA GLU A 25 13.01 2.42 37.73
C GLU A 25 12.49 3.40 36.68
N LYS A 26 11.27 3.16 36.19
CA LYS A 26 10.59 4.05 35.25
C LYS A 26 10.28 5.39 35.89
N GLU A 27 9.75 5.41 37.11
CA GLU A 27 9.40 6.64 37.81
C GLU A 27 10.66 7.47 38.12
N ASN A 28 11.75 6.82 38.54
CA ASN A 28 13.03 7.46 38.78
C ASN A 28 13.64 8.04 37.49
N PHE A 29 13.53 7.31 36.37
CA PHE A 29 13.93 7.81 35.06
C PHE A 29 13.07 9.00 34.62
N GLU A 30 11.75 8.93 34.75
CA GLU A 30 10.84 10.03 34.39
C GLU A 30 11.11 11.29 35.23
N LYS A 31 11.46 11.15 36.52
CA LYS A 31 11.89 12.25 37.40
C LYS A 31 13.25 12.85 37.02
N SER A 32 14.13 12.07 36.40
CA SER A 32 15.45 12.55 35.92
C SER A 32 15.36 13.39 34.64
N LEU A 33 14.22 13.33 33.93
CA LEU A 33 14.02 14.09 32.70
C LEU A 33 13.70 15.57 33.00
N PRO A 34 14.06 16.50 32.08
CA PRO A 34 13.72 17.90 32.24
C PRO A 34 12.21 18.13 32.42
N LYS A 35 11.84 19.09 33.28
CA LYS A 35 10.42 19.44 33.51
C LYS A 35 9.75 19.79 32.18
N GLY A 36 8.60 19.16 31.92
CA GLY A 36 7.83 19.37 30.68
C GLY A 36 8.33 18.57 29.46
N PHE A 37 9.44 17.84 29.54
CA PHE A 37 9.95 17.03 28.42
C PHE A 37 8.98 15.92 28.02
N ILE A 38 8.42 15.20 29.00
CA ILE A 38 7.46 14.11 28.77
C ILE A 38 6.17 14.64 28.15
N GLU A 39 5.67 15.78 28.64
CA GLU A 39 4.42 16.38 28.18
C GLU A 39 4.56 16.96 26.77
N ASN A 40 5.65 17.69 26.50
CA ASN A 40 5.99 18.16 25.15
C ASN A 40 6.11 17.00 24.15
N ASN A 41 6.76 15.90 24.56
CA ASN A 41 6.92 14.73 23.70
C ASN A 41 5.62 13.91 23.55
N ARG A 42 4.66 14.01 24.47
CA ARG A 42 3.31 13.43 24.32
C ARG A 42 2.46 14.28 23.38
N ASN A 43 2.53 15.61 23.50
CA ASN A 43 1.76 16.55 22.68
C ASN A 43 2.25 16.62 21.23
N ASN A 44 3.55 16.40 20.99
CA ASN A 44 4.14 16.37 19.65
C ASN A 44 4.09 14.99 18.97
N ARG A 45 3.50 13.96 19.60
CA ARG A 45 3.27 12.69 18.91
C ARG A 45 2.17 12.90 17.90
N VAL A 46 2.52 12.88 16.61
CA VAL A 46 1.50 12.79 15.56
C VAL A 46 0.71 11.51 15.81
N PRO A 47 -0.61 11.59 16.06
CA PRO A 47 -1.42 10.41 16.33
C PRO A 47 -1.34 9.52 15.09
N TYR A 48 -0.73 8.35 15.25
CA TYR A 48 -0.64 7.35 14.18
C TYR A 48 -2.01 7.09 13.50
N PHE A 49 -3.10 7.27 14.25
CA PHE A 49 -4.46 7.13 13.78
C PHE A 49 -4.89 8.20 12.77
N GLU A 50 -4.49 9.47 12.94
CA GLU A 50 -4.84 10.56 12.02
C GLU A 50 -4.12 10.40 10.69
N ILE A 51 -2.83 10.04 10.71
CA ILE A 51 -2.07 9.70 9.49
C ILE A 51 -2.66 8.46 8.82
N LYS A 52 -3.04 7.46 9.61
CA LYS A 52 -3.66 6.24 9.07
C LYS A 52 -5.02 6.54 8.42
N GLU A 53 -5.80 7.43 9.00
CA GLU A 53 -7.09 7.85 8.44
C GLU A 53 -6.89 8.65 7.14
N SER A 54 -5.99 9.63 7.13
CA SER A 54 -5.71 10.43 5.93
C SER A 54 -5.21 9.57 4.77
N THR A 55 -4.30 8.64 5.03
CA THR A 55 -3.80 7.70 4.00
C THR A 55 -4.89 6.75 3.49
N MET A 56 -5.84 6.34 4.34
CA MET A 56 -6.98 5.53 3.89
C MET A 56 -7.94 6.32 2.99
N ILE A 57 -8.18 7.59 3.31
CA ILE A 57 -9.03 8.48 2.50
C ILE A 57 -8.37 8.70 1.14
N GLU A 58 -7.08 9.06 1.12
CA GLU A 58 -6.32 9.26 -0.12
C GLU A 58 -6.34 8.00 -1.02
N GLN A 59 -6.20 6.81 -0.43
CA GLN A 59 -6.29 5.55 -1.18
C GLN A 59 -7.69 5.28 -1.75
N LYS A 60 -8.75 5.69 -1.05
CA LYS A 60 -10.13 5.56 -1.55
C LYS A 60 -10.34 6.48 -2.75
N GLU A 61 -9.96 7.75 -2.62
CA GLU A 61 -10.07 8.74 -3.69
C GLU A 61 -9.29 8.31 -4.94
N LYS A 62 -8.04 7.85 -4.77
CA LYS A 62 -7.24 7.31 -5.88
C LYS A 62 -7.94 6.14 -6.60
N LYS A 63 -8.58 5.24 -5.85
CA LYS A 63 -9.32 4.11 -6.45
C LYS A 63 -10.56 4.57 -7.22
N GLU A 64 -11.25 5.60 -6.75
CA GLU A 64 -12.42 6.15 -7.43
C GLU A 64 -12.02 6.84 -8.74
N VAL A 65 -10.97 7.67 -8.71
CA VAL A 65 -10.40 8.30 -9.91
C VAL A 65 -9.91 7.25 -10.91
N GLN A 66 -9.21 6.21 -10.44
CA GLN A 66 -8.76 5.11 -11.29
C GLN A 66 -9.91 4.38 -11.97
N LYS A 67 -11.05 4.19 -11.29
CA LYS A 67 -12.24 3.57 -11.91
C LYS A 67 -12.81 4.42 -13.03
N ILE A 68 -12.92 5.73 -12.81
CA ILE A 68 -13.42 6.67 -13.82
C ILE A 68 -12.49 6.67 -15.03
N LEU A 69 -11.19 6.81 -14.80
CA LEU A 69 -10.18 6.78 -15.86
C LEU A 69 -10.20 5.45 -16.63
N ALA A 70 -10.32 4.33 -15.92
CA ALA A 70 -10.36 3.01 -16.55
C ALA A 70 -11.61 2.82 -17.42
N LEU A 71 -12.78 3.36 -17.02
CA LEU A 71 -13.99 3.33 -17.84
C LEU A 71 -13.79 4.16 -19.12
N GLU A 72 -13.25 5.37 -18.99
CA GLU A 72 -13.01 6.25 -20.12
C GLU A 72 -11.99 5.67 -21.12
N LEU A 73 -10.87 5.12 -20.62
CA LEU A 73 -9.87 4.47 -21.45
C LEU A 73 -10.43 3.21 -22.13
N ARG A 74 -11.26 2.45 -21.42
CA ARG A 74 -11.89 1.26 -21.97
C ARG A 74 -12.85 1.60 -23.09
N ASP A 75 -13.61 2.68 -23.01
CA ASP A 75 -14.51 3.07 -24.09
C ASP A 75 -13.77 3.53 -25.34
N LYS A 76 -12.58 4.12 -25.19
CA LYS A 76 -11.72 4.56 -26.31
C LYS A 76 -10.94 3.42 -26.98
N CYS A 77 -10.45 2.46 -26.21
CA CYS A 77 -9.61 1.35 -26.69
C CYS A 77 -10.29 -0.02 -26.55
N ARG A 78 -11.64 -0.06 -26.57
CA ARG A 78 -12.42 -1.29 -26.37
C ARG A 78 -11.99 -2.45 -27.28
N PRO A 79 -11.83 -2.29 -28.60
CA PRO A 79 -11.52 -3.43 -29.46
C PRO A 79 -10.14 -4.02 -29.17
N GLU A 80 -9.11 -3.19 -28.97
CA GLU A 80 -7.76 -3.68 -28.69
C GLU A 80 -7.65 -4.34 -27.30
N ILE A 81 -8.43 -3.86 -26.32
CA ILE A 81 -8.48 -4.44 -24.98
C ILE A 81 -9.18 -5.80 -25.00
N ASP A 82 -10.36 -5.89 -25.63
CA ASP A 82 -11.15 -7.12 -25.65
C ASP A 82 -10.40 -8.25 -26.39
N GLU A 83 -9.75 -7.96 -27.53
CA GLU A 83 -8.91 -8.95 -28.24
C GLU A 83 -7.75 -9.48 -27.38
N TYR A 84 -7.07 -8.58 -26.65
CA TYR A 84 -6.02 -8.98 -25.71
C TYR A 84 -6.56 -9.82 -24.55
N VAL A 85 -7.71 -9.44 -23.98
CA VAL A 85 -8.36 -10.16 -22.87
C VAL A 85 -8.76 -11.56 -23.33
N GLU A 86 -9.41 -11.70 -24.49
CA GLU A 86 -9.79 -12.99 -25.06
C GLU A 86 -8.58 -13.91 -25.26
N CYS A 87 -7.47 -13.37 -25.78
CA CYS A 87 -6.25 -14.12 -25.95
C CYS A 87 -5.67 -14.57 -24.60
N SER A 88 -5.71 -13.71 -23.57
CA SER A 88 -5.08 -13.94 -22.26
C SER A 88 -5.86 -14.84 -21.29
N VAL A 89 -7.19 -14.93 -21.42
CA VAL A 89 -8.04 -15.75 -20.55
C VAL A 89 -8.07 -17.23 -21.01
N GLY A 90 -7.85 -17.50 -22.30
CA GLY A 90 -8.10 -18.83 -22.89
C GLY A 90 -6.96 -19.85 -22.90
N LYS A 91 -5.71 -19.51 -22.54
CA LYS A 91 -4.55 -20.41 -22.76
C LYS A 91 -3.57 -20.46 -21.56
N LEU A 92 -2.86 -21.59 -21.39
CA LEU A 92 -1.82 -21.77 -20.36
C LEU A 92 -0.45 -21.14 -20.74
N TRP A 93 -0.26 -20.76 -22.02
CA TRP A 93 0.97 -20.15 -22.57
C TRP A 93 0.69 -18.78 -23.21
N THR A 94 -0.03 -17.92 -22.50
CA THR A 94 -0.62 -16.67 -23.01
C THR A 94 0.37 -15.54 -23.24
N ILE A 95 1.45 -15.49 -22.46
CA ILE A 95 2.34 -14.32 -22.42
C ILE A 95 3.06 -14.09 -23.76
N LEU A 96 3.49 -15.16 -24.44
CA LEU A 96 4.21 -15.03 -25.72
C LEU A 96 3.27 -14.91 -26.93
N LYS A 97 2.14 -15.63 -26.93
CA LYS A 97 1.19 -15.61 -28.05
C LYS A 97 0.33 -14.35 -28.11
N CYS A 98 0.08 -13.71 -26.98
CA CYS A 98 -0.74 -12.49 -26.90
C CYS A 98 0.12 -11.22 -26.86
N LYS A 99 1.43 -11.32 -27.09
CA LYS A 99 2.37 -10.19 -27.01
C LYS A 99 2.06 -9.11 -28.04
N ASP A 100 1.68 -9.49 -29.25
CA ASP A 100 1.38 -8.53 -30.33
C ASP A 100 0.11 -7.74 -30.01
N LEU A 101 -0.93 -8.41 -29.50
CA LEU A 101 -2.16 -7.79 -29.01
C LEU A 101 -1.91 -6.87 -27.81
N MET A 102 -1.03 -7.29 -26.88
CA MET A 102 -0.61 -6.42 -25.77
C MET A 102 0.04 -5.13 -26.30
N MET A 103 0.86 -5.22 -27.34
CA MET A 103 1.53 -4.06 -27.92
C MET A 103 0.54 -3.12 -28.62
N GLN A 104 -0.45 -3.66 -29.33
CA GLN A 104 -1.54 -2.88 -29.93
C GLN A 104 -2.38 -2.16 -28.87
N MET A 105 -2.80 -2.86 -27.82
CA MET A 105 -3.51 -2.27 -26.67
C MET A 105 -2.69 -1.15 -26.03
N ARG A 106 -1.39 -1.36 -25.79
CA ARG A 106 -0.50 -0.33 -25.22
C ARG A 106 -0.35 0.88 -26.14
N ASN A 107 -0.28 0.67 -27.45
CA ASN A 107 -0.20 1.78 -28.40
C ASN A 107 -1.49 2.60 -28.42
N CYS A 108 -2.66 1.97 -28.23
CA CYS A 108 -3.92 2.69 -28.07
C CYS A 108 -3.93 3.51 -26.76
N LEU A 109 -3.59 2.89 -25.63
CA LEU A 109 -3.55 3.58 -24.33
C LEU A 109 -2.60 4.78 -24.33
N LYS A 110 -1.40 4.65 -24.91
CA LYS A 110 -0.42 5.75 -25.02
C LYS A 110 -0.94 6.97 -25.77
N LYS A 111 -1.88 6.81 -26.72
CA LYS A 111 -2.47 7.96 -27.42
C LYS A 111 -3.32 8.83 -26.50
N TYR A 112 -3.90 8.23 -25.46
CA TYR A 112 -4.79 8.90 -24.51
C TYR A 112 -4.13 9.17 -23.15
N GLU A 113 -2.89 8.72 -22.95
CA GLU A 113 -2.08 8.96 -21.75
C GLU A 113 -1.58 10.42 -21.68
N ASN A 114 -1.51 11.13 -22.82
CA ASN A 114 -1.00 12.51 -22.92
C ASN A 114 -2.10 13.59 -22.84
N PHE A 115 -2.97 13.55 -21.83
CA PHE A 115 -3.72 14.75 -21.39
C PHE A 115 -3.00 15.38 -20.19
N GLU A 116 -1.75 15.77 -20.40
CA GLU A 116 -1.08 16.74 -19.52
C GLU A 116 -1.24 18.13 -20.14
N VAL A 117 -2.15 18.93 -19.57
CA VAL A 117 -2.10 20.39 -19.58
C VAL A 117 -1.80 20.82 -18.16
#